data_AF-A0A0C3NGU4-F1
#
_entry.id   AF-A0A0C3NGU4-F1
#
_cell.length_a   1.000
_cell.length_b   1.000
_cell.length_c   1.000
_cell.angle_alpha   90.00
_cell.angle_beta   90.00
_cell.angle_gamma   90.00
#
_symmetry.space_group_name_H-M   'P 1'
#
loop_
_entity.id
_entity.type
_entity.pdbx_description
1 polymer ?
#
loop_
_entity_poly.entity_id
_entity_poly.type
_entity_poly.pdbx_seq_one_letter_code
_entity_poly.pdbx_strand_id
1 'polypeptide(L)'
;MQTQITITPALVDVDSDFFDLNAEVDYHAIYRLLNQLFGADAEGFQTGRLTDLILSAADSGVGSTIKTDSEESDLRALLTVLSCDAHRDAVADGDPYNFTHSCAYRLTPEEEAMTAVQKD
;
A
#
# COMPACT_ATOMS: atom_id res chain seq x y z
N MET A 1 -47.51 17.45 28.33
CA MET A 1 -46.04 17.59 28.33
C MET A 1 -45.49 16.40 27.58
N GLN A 2 -44.95 16.60 26.38
CA GLN A 2 -44.35 15.52 25.58
C GLN A 2 -42.91 15.35 26.03
N THR A 3 -42.61 14.19 26.60
CA THR A 3 -41.26 13.81 27.00
C THR A 3 -40.50 13.39 25.75
N GLN A 4 -39.63 14.26 25.24
CA GLN A 4 -38.68 13.87 24.21
C GLN A 4 -37.59 13.00 24.85
N ILE A 5 -37.47 11.76 24.37
CA ILE A 5 -36.37 10.87 24.74
C ILE A 5 -35.18 11.32 23.90
N THR A 6 -34.26 12.11 24.48
CA THR A 6 -32.94 12.32 23.91
C THR A 6 -32.16 11.03 24.10
N ILE A 7 -32.06 10.22 23.04
CA ILE A 7 -31.20 9.04 23.03
C ILE A 7 -29.76 9.56 23.02
N THR A 8 -29.12 9.65 24.17
CA THR A 8 -27.66 9.79 24.22
C THR A 8 -27.08 8.57 23.52
N PRO A 9 -26.21 8.72 22.49
CA PRO A 9 -25.57 7.57 21.88
C PRO A 9 -24.60 6.96 22.90
N ALA A 10 -25.08 5.99 23.68
CA ALA A 10 -24.26 5.22 24.62
C ALA A 10 -23.36 4.21 23.88
N LEU A 11 -23.57 4.03 22.57
CA LEU A 11 -22.84 3.16 21.67
C LEU A 11 -22.26 4.03 20.55
N VAL A 12 -20.95 3.90 20.31
CA VAL A 12 -20.28 4.52 19.17
C VAL A 12 -20.45 3.57 17.99
N ASP A 13 -21.07 4.06 16.93
CA ASP A 13 -21.14 3.36 15.66
C ASP A 13 -19.86 3.66 14.87
N VAL A 14 -19.20 2.61 14.38
CA VAL A 14 -17.96 2.74 13.63
C VAL A 14 -18.10 1.89 12.38
N ASP A 15 -18.42 2.56 11.28
CA ASP A 15 -18.45 1.94 9.97
C ASP A 15 -17.05 1.92 9.36
N SER A 16 -16.79 0.90 8.54
CA SER A 16 -15.54 0.73 7.83
C SER A 16 -15.85 0.15 6.47
N ASP A 17 -15.80 1.02 5.47
CA ASP A 17 -16.18 0.70 4.11
C ASP A 17 -14.96 0.60 3.20
N PHE A 18 -15.09 -0.19 2.14
CA PHE A 18 -14.07 -0.37 1.13
C PHE A 18 -14.26 0.66 0.02
N PHE A 19 -13.17 1.35 -0.31
CA PHE A 19 -13.13 2.31 -1.41
C PHE A 19 -11.97 1.98 -2.35
N ASP A 20 -12.10 2.41 -3.59
CA ASP A 20 -11.01 2.41 -4.55
C ASP A 20 -9.95 3.46 -4.16
N LEU A 21 -8.76 3.30 -4.72
CA LEU A 21 -7.68 4.26 -4.56
C LEU A 21 -7.99 5.55 -5.34
N ASN A 22 -7.93 6.69 -4.66
CA ASN A 22 -8.14 8.00 -5.26
C ASN A 22 -6.86 8.85 -5.16
N ALA A 23 -6.20 9.07 -6.30
CA ALA A 23 -4.95 9.81 -6.38
C ALA A 23 -5.06 11.29 -5.98
N GLU A 24 -6.25 11.89 -6.02
CA GLU A 24 -6.47 13.29 -5.62
C GLU A 24 -6.49 13.47 -4.09
N VAL A 25 -6.86 12.41 -3.35
CA VAL A 25 -7.14 12.49 -1.91
C VAL A 25 -6.18 11.64 -1.08
N ASP A 26 -5.80 10.46 -1.56
CA ASP A 26 -5.18 9.43 -0.73
C ASP A 26 -3.67 9.59 -0.53
N TYR A 27 -3.01 10.48 -1.29
CA TYR A 27 -1.54 10.63 -1.31
C TYR A 27 -0.93 10.73 0.10
N HIS A 28 -1.39 11.69 0.88
CA HIS A 28 -0.81 11.96 2.19
C HIS A 28 -1.04 10.83 3.19
N ALA A 29 -2.19 10.15 3.08
CA ALA A 29 -2.52 9.06 3.98
C ALA A 29 -1.70 7.81 3.65
N ILE A 30 -1.49 7.48 2.37
CA ILE A 30 -0.58 6.41 1.95
C ILE A 30 0.85 6.71 2.38
N TYR A 31 1.36 7.92 2.13
CA TYR A 31 2.71 8.32 2.53
C TYR A 31 2.93 8.17 4.05
N ARG A 32 1.95 8.56 4.86
CA ARG A 32 2.00 8.40 6.32
C ARG A 32 1.94 6.93 6.72
N LEU A 33 1.09 6.13 6.09
CA LEU A 33 0.96 4.69 6.36
C LEU A 33 2.26 3.95 6.03
N LEU A 34 2.92 4.29 4.92
CA LEU A 34 4.22 3.70 4.54
C LEU A 34 5.32 4.08 5.54
N ASN A 35 5.40 5.35 5.95
CA ASN A 35 6.34 5.77 6.98
C ASN A 35 6.06 5.09 8.34
N GLN A 36 4.79 4.85 8.67
CA GLN A 36 4.41 4.08 9.86
C GLN A 36 4.80 2.61 9.74
N LEU A 37 4.64 2.01 8.56
CA LEU A 37 4.95 0.62 8.28
C LEU A 37 6.45 0.33 8.39
N PHE A 38 7.29 1.19 7.80
CA PHE A 38 8.75 1.03 7.81
C PHE A 38 9.40 1.63 9.07
N GLY A 39 8.73 2.55 9.76
CA GLY A 39 9.22 3.14 10.99
C GLY A 39 10.58 3.82 10.81
N ALA A 40 11.60 3.36 11.55
CA ALA A 40 12.95 3.91 11.47
C ALA A 40 13.62 3.67 10.11
N ASP A 41 13.23 2.61 9.41
CA ASP A 41 13.82 2.26 8.11
C ASP A 41 13.22 3.08 6.95
N ALA A 42 12.17 3.87 7.22
CA ALA A 42 11.51 4.69 6.23
C ALA A 42 12.44 5.70 5.53
N GLU A 43 13.55 6.09 6.14
CA GLU A 43 14.56 6.97 5.50
C GLU A 43 15.33 6.25 4.38
N GLY A 44 15.53 4.94 4.51
CA GLY A 44 16.15 4.11 3.48
C GLY A 44 15.20 3.75 2.35
N PHE A 45 13.89 3.82 2.60
CA PHE A 45 12.86 3.65 1.58
C PHE A 45 12.47 5.02 0.99
N GLN A 46 12.42 5.13 -0.33
CA GLN A 46 11.90 6.34 -0.97
C GLN A 46 10.36 6.36 -0.88
N THR A 47 9.80 6.49 0.33
CA THR A 47 8.37 6.30 0.62
C THR A 47 7.45 7.24 -0.18
N GLY A 48 7.91 8.45 -0.50
CA GLY A 48 7.21 9.35 -1.42
C GLY A 48 7.10 8.77 -2.84
N ARG A 49 8.19 8.21 -3.38
CA ARG A 49 8.19 7.55 -4.68
C ARG A 49 7.37 6.27 -4.68
N LEU A 50 7.38 5.53 -3.58
CA LEU A 50 6.52 4.35 -3.45
C LEU A 50 5.04 4.75 -3.40
N THR A 51 4.72 5.89 -2.80
CA THR A 51 3.37 6.46 -2.81
C THR A 51 2.93 6.82 -4.23
N ASP A 52 3.79 7.52 -4.98
CA ASP A 52 3.54 7.84 -6.41
C ASP A 52 3.27 6.56 -7.22
N LEU A 53 4.08 5.51 -7.00
CA LEU A 53 3.95 4.24 -7.69
C LEU A 53 2.62 3.54 -7.37
N ILE A 54 2.24 3.49 -6.09
CA ILE A 54 0.95 2.90 -5.67
C ILE A 54 -0.23 3.63 -6.30
N LEU A 55 -0.19 4.96 -6.38
CA LEU A 55 -1.23 5.74 -7.01
C LEU A 55 -1.26 5.57 -8.53
N SER A 56 -0.13 5.40 -9.20
CA SER A 56 -0.12 5.05 -10.62
C SER A 56 -0.73 3.67 -10.89
N ALA A 57 -0.61 2.74 -9.93
CA ALA A 57 -1.24 1.43 -10.03
C ALA A 57 -2.76 1.48 -9.75
N ALA A 58 -3.26 2.54 -9.11
CA ALA A 58 -4.69 2.77 -8.89
C ALA A 58 -5.48 2.84 -10.21
N ASP A 59 -4.88 3.41 -11.27
CA ASP A 59 -5.50 3.50 -12.60
C ASP A 59 -5.79 2.11 -13.21
N SER A 60 -5.10 1.06 -12.73
CA SER A 60 -5.34 -0.32 -13.16
C SER A 60 -6.50 -1.00 -12.39
N GLY A 61 -7.10 -0.31 -11.41
CA GLY A 61 -8.16 -0.85 -10.56
C GLY A 61 -7.68 -1.91 -9.58
N VAL A 62 -6.37 -1.97 -9.30
CA VAL A 62 -5.77 -3.00 -8.45
C VAL A 62 -5.38 -2.41 -7.10
N GLY A 63 -6.26 -2.60 -6.13
CA GLY A 63 -6.06 -2.22 -4.74
C GLY A 63 -7.37 -1.80 -4.09
N SER A 64 -7.38 -1.77 -2.76
CA SER A 64 -8.55 -1.32 -2.00
C SER A 64 -8.09 -0.64 -0.72
N THR A 65 -8.86 0.37 -0.32
CA THR A 65 -8.66 1.14 0.91
C THR A 65 -9.83 0.95 1.86
N ILE A 66 -9.58 1.08 3.16
CA ILE A 66 -10.64 1.14 4.18
C ILE A 66 -10.72 2.55 4.73
N LYS A 67 -11.92 3.13 4.70
CA LYS A 67 -12.25 4.48 5.21
C LYS A 67 -13.47 4.39 6.13
N THR A 68 -13.62 5.33 7.07
CA THR A 68 -14.63 5.25 8.14
C THR A 68 -15.81 6.21 8.00
N ASP A 69 -15.67 7.28 7.21
CA ASP A 69 -16.72 8.32 7.10
C ASP A 69 -17.18 8.49 5.64
N SER A 70 -16.23 8.82 4.76
CA SER A 70 -16.53 9.15 3.37
C SER A 70 -15.35 8.84 2.46
N GLU A 71 -15.60 8.86 1.15
CA GLU A 71 -14.56 8.69 0.15
C GLU A 71 -13.45 9.75 0.25
N GLU A 72 -13.78 10.95 0.70
CA GLU A 72 -12.83 12.06 0.91
C GLU A 72 -12.07 11.97 2.24
N SER A 73 -12.43 11.04 3.13
CA SER A 73 -11.78 10.87 4.43
C SER A 73 -10.43 10.15 4.31
N ASP A 74 -9.51 10.43 5.24
CA ASP A 74 -8.21 9.77 5.30
C ASP A 74 -8.38 8.25 5.41
N LEU A 75 -7.75 7.50 4.50
CA LEU A 75 -7.70 6.05 4.59
C LEU A 75 -6.96 5.56 5.84
N ARG A 76 -7.45 4.46 6.41
CA ARG A 76 -6.88 3.79 7.58
C ARG A 76 -6.15 2.50 7.25
N ALA A 77 -6.54 1.84 6.16
CA ALA A 77 -5.88 0.66 5.65
C ALA A 77 -5.78 0.73 4.13
N LEU A 78 -4.75 0.10 3.59
CA LEU A 78 -4.48 -0.01 2.17
C LEU A 78 -3.99 -1.42 1.86
N LEU A 79 -4.50 -2.01 0.77
CA LEU A 79 -3.93 -3.17 0.11
C LEU A 79 -3.78 -2.87 -1.38
N THR A 80 -2.62 -3.14 -1.96
CA THR A 80 -2.35 -2.97 -3.40
C THR A 80 -1.39 -4.05 -3.88
N VAL A 81 -1.42 -4.34 -5.17
CA VAL A 81 -0.52 -5.30 -5.82
C VAL A 81 0.30 -4.55 -6.84
N LEU A 82 1.63 -4.59 -6.67
CA LEU A 82 2.58 -3.94 -7.57
C LEU A 82 3.29 -4.98 -8.41
N SER A 83 3.34 -4.77 -9.72
CA SER A 83 4.12 -5.62 -10.63
C SER A 83 5.60 -5.29 -10.51
N CYS A 84 6.39 -6.29 -10.09
CA CYS A 84 7.85 -6.19 -10.04
C CYS A 84 8.50 -6.27 -11.43
N ASP A 85 7.81 -6.85 -12.42
CA ASP A 85 8.35 -7.02 -13.78
C ASP A 85 8.34 -5.71 -14.56
N ALA A 86 7.29 -4.91 -14.38
CA ALA A 86 7.11 -3.62 -15.06
C ALA A 86 8.17 -2.57 -14.69
N HIS A 87 8.83 -2.74 -13.53
CA HIS A 87 9.84 -1.84 -12.99
C HIS A 87 11.21 -2.53 -12.84
N ARG A 88 11.40 -3.67 -13.52
CA ARG A 88 12.61 -4.50 -13.43
C ARG A 88 13.84 -3.82 -14.04
N ASP A 89 13.64 -3.06 -15.12
CA ASP A 89 14.71 -2.43 -15.89
C ASP A 89 14.97 -0.95 -15.48
N ALA A 90 14.27 -0.47 -14.43
CA ALA A 90 14.45 0.85 -13.83
C ALA A 90 15.88 1.09 -13.28
N VAL A 91 16.68 0.01 -13.14
CA VAL A 91 18.07 0.06 -12.65
C VAL A 91 19.02 0.74 -13.64
N ALA A 92 18.67 0.89 -14.93
CA ALA A 92 19.65 1.27 -15.96
C ALA A 92 19.80 2.77 -16.28
N ASP A 93 18.80 3.62 -16.01
CA ASP A 93 18.75 4.99 -16.60
C ASP A 93 18.34 6.13 -15.64
N GLY A 94 18.46 5.95 -14.33
CA GLY A 94 18.05 6.99 -13.36
C GLY A 94 16.54 7.07 -13.14
N ASP A 95 15.84 5.95 -13.32
CA ASP A 95 14.41 5.81 -13.11
C ASP A 95 14.06 5.96 -11.60
N PRO A 96 13.09 6.82 -11.23
CA PRO A 96 12.73 7.10 -9.84
C PRO A 96 12.14 5.93 -9.04
N TYR A 97 11.93 4.75 -9.64
CA TYR A 97 11.21 3.63 -9.02
C TYR A 97 12.02 2.32 -8.89
N ASN A 98 13.34 2.41 -8.71
CA ASN A 98 14.21 1.25 -8.44
C ASN A 98 14.05 0.72 -6.99
N PHE A 99 12.92 0.06 -6.70
CA PHE A 99 12.68 -0.65 -5.43
C PHE A 99 13.09 -2.14 -5.48
N THR A 100 13.59 -2.61 -6.62
CA THR A 100 13.75 -4.04 -6.95
C THR A 100 15.01 -4.67 -6.36
N HIS A 101 15.95 -3.89 -5.81
CA HIS A 101 17.12 -4.43 -5.11
C HIS A 101 16.76 -5.38 -3.95
N SER A 102 15.60 -5.19 -3.30
CA SER A 102 15.14 -6.04 -2.20
C SER A 102 14.11 -7.10 -2.63
N CYS A 103 13.43 -6.92 -3.76
CA CYS A 103 12.31 -7.78 -4.18
C CYS A 103 12.76 -8.94 -5.09
N ALA A 104 14.02 -8.91 -5.55
CA ALA A 104 14.61 -9.96 -6.36
C ALA A 104 15.73 -10.69 -5.61
N TYR A 105 15.39 -11.47 -4.57
CA TYR A 105 16.20 -12.65 -4.28
C TYR A 105 15.95 -13.66 -5.42
N ARG A 106 16.61 -13.47 -6.56
CA ARG A 106 16.80 -14.55 -7.52
C ARG A 106 17.86 -15.45 -6.93
N LEU A 107 17.47 -16.70 -6.65
CA LEU A 107 18.44 -17.75 -6.41
C LEU A 107 19.41 -17.72 -7.59
N THR A 108 20.71 -17.73 -7.29
CA THR A 108 21.68 -17.89 -8.36
C THR A 108 21.42 -19.23 -9.06
N PRO A 109 21.83 -19.40 -10.33
CA PRO A 109 21.66 -20.68 -11.01
C PRO A 109 22.24 -21.87 -10.22
N GLU A 110 23.22 -21.64 -9.35
CA GLU A 110 23.75 -22.67 -8.44
C GLU A 110 22.81 -23.01 -7.27
N GLU A 111 22.06 -22.04 -6.74
CA GLU A 111 21.09 -22.24 -5.65
C GLU A 111 19.79 -22.90 -6.16
N GLU A 112 19.35 -22.59 -7.38
CA GLU A 112 18.24 -23.28 -8.08
C GLU A 112 18.58 -24.76 -8.36
N ALA A 113 19.83 -25.04 -8.74
CA ALA A 113 20.31 -26.41 -8.93
C ALA A 113 20.36 -27.19 -7.61
N MET A 114 20.73 -26.54 -6.50
CA MET A 114 20.77 -27.16 -5.17
C MET A 114 19.38 -27.53 -4.64
N THR A 115 18.35 -26.74 -4.96
CA THR A 115 16.95 -27.05 -4.57
C THR A 115 16.32 -28.12 -5.45
N ALA A 116 16.78 -28.26 -6.70
CA ALA A 116 16.35 -29.33 -7.60
C ALA A 116 16.90 -30.72 -7.21
N VAL A 117 18.04 -30.78 -6.52
CA VAL A 117 18.68 -32.04 -6.08
C VAL A 117 17.96 -32.67 -4.86
N GLN A 118 17.18 -31.91 -4.10
CA GLN A 118 16.52 -32.39 -2.89
C GLN A 118 15.17 -33.12 -3.13
N LYS A 119 14.83 -33.42 -4.40
CA LYS A 119 13.50 -33.92 -4.81
C LYS A 119 13.48 -35.39 -5.29
N ASP A 120 14.44 -36.19 -4.86
CA ASP A 120 14.45 -37.66 -4.98
C ASP A 120 14.27 -38.34 -3.61
#